data_AF-A0A949XCE1-F1
#
_entry.id   AF-A0A949XCE1-F1
#
_cell.length_a   1.000
_cell.length_b   1.000
_cell.length_c   1.000
_cell.angle_alpha   90.00
_cell.angle_beta   90.00
_cell.angle_gamma   90.00
#
_symmetry.space_group_name_H-M   'P 1'
#
loop_
_entity.id
_entity.type
_entity.pdbx_description
1 polymer ?
#
loop_
_entity_poly.entity_id
_entity_poly.type
_entity_poly.pdbx_seq_one_letter_code
_entity_poly.pdbx_strand_id
1 'polypeptide(L)'
;MWLLDANMPLQLIALLATLGIDVDSAVARGWNRLSNGALLEAAVQANLSTLLTCDKLFGESAAGALNKYPEFCIVRVMLAQARARQYLTAFRSAWAKTPITPVPGQIIRWP
;
A
#
# COMPACT_ATOMS: atom_id res chain seq x y z
N MET A 1 -2.13 10.07 5.21
CA MET A 1 -2.41 8.72 5.76
C MET A 1 -2.28 7.71 4.62
N TRP A 2 -1.78 6.51 4.91
CA TRP A 2 -1.58 5.44 3.92
C TRP A 2 -2.69 4.39 3.98
N LEU A 3 -2.79 3.55 2.95
CA LEU A 3 -3.73 2.44 2.86
C LEU A 3 -3.00 1.14 2.58
N LEU A 4 -3.31 0.09 3.33
CA LEU A 4 -2.96 -1.28 2.97
C LEU A 4 -4.05 -1.89 2.09
N ASP A 5 -3.65 -2.44 0.96
CA ASP A 5 -4.51 -3.30 0.14
C ASP A 5 -4.93 -4.57 0.91
N ALA A 6 -6.02 -5.21 0.50
CA ALA A 6 -6.57 -6.40 1.13
C ALA A 6 -5.63 -7.62 1.06
N ASN A 7 -4.66 -7.61 0.15
CA ASN A 7 -3.63 -8.64 0.03
C ASN A 7 -2.44 -8.46 1.00
N MET A 8 -2.44 -7.39 1.81
CA MET A 8 -1.37 -7.09 2.76
C MET A 8 -1.69 -7.64 4.16
N PRO A 9 -0.69 -8.08 4.95
CA PRO A 9 -0.91 -8.48 6.34
C PRO A 9 -1.39 -7.29 7.20
N LEU A 10 -2.54 -7.40 7.86
CA LEU A 10 -3.08 -6.35 8.74
C LEU A 10 -2.16 -6.00 9.92
N GLN A 11 -1.30 -6.93 10.34
CA GLN A 11 -0.31 -6.67 11.38
C GLN A 11 0.72 -5.59 10.98
N LEU A 12 0.82 -5.25 9.69
CA LEU A 12 1.61 -4.10 9.24
C LEU A 12 1.10 -2.78 9.77
N ILE A 13 -0.18 -2.65 10.11
CA ILE A 13 -0.74 -1.42 10.70
C ILE A 13 0.02 -1.08 11.97
N ALA A 14 0.12 -2.04 12.90
CA ALA A 14 0.85 -1.86 14.14
C ALA A 14 2.35 -1.58 13.89
N LEU A 15 2.96 -2.29 12.94
CA LEU A 15 4.37 -2.08 12.60
C LEU A 15 4.63 -0.66 12.05
N LEU A 16 3.84 -0.22 11.08
CA LEU A 16 3.95 1.10 10.46
C LEU A 16 3.67 2.23 11.45
N ALA A 17 2.72 2.04 12.38
CA ALA A 17 2.50 2.96 13.48
C ALA A 17 3.75 3.12 14.35
N THR A 18 4.49 2.03 14.65
CA THR A 18 5.78 2.14 15.37
C THR A 18 6.88 2.86 14.58
N LEU A 19 6.71 3.00 13.27
CA LEU A 19 7.61 3.70 12.36
C LEU A 19 7.13 5.14 12.09
N GLY A 20 6.08 5.60 12.78
CA GLY A 20 5.52 6.96 12.65
C GLY A 20 4.61 7.14 11.43
N ILE A 21 4.18 6.04 10.79
CA ILE A 21 3.31 6.08 9.62
C ILE A 21 1.89 5.74 10.03
N ASP A 22 0.99 6.70 9.85
CA ASP A 22 -0.45 6.49 10.00
C ASP A 22 -1.02 5.77 8.78
N VAL A 23 -1.68 4.65 9.03
CA VAL A 23 -2.10 3.71 7.98
C VAL A 23 -3.42 3.03 8.36
N ASP A 24 -4.29 2.90 7.36
CA ASP A 24 -5.52 2.11 7.44
C ASP A 24 -5.45 0.88 6.53
N SER A 25 -6.48 0.04 6.50
CA SER A 25 -6.59 -1.07 5.58
C SER A 25 -7.89 -1.08 4.80
N ALA A 26 -7.83 -1.55 3.56
CA ALA A 26 -9.01 -1.79 2.74
C ALA A 26 -9.97 -2.78 3.43
N VAL A 27 -9.46 -3.76 4.18
CA VAL A 27 -10.29 -4.72 4.93
C VAL A 27 -11.08 -4.03 6.03
N ALA A 28 -10.44 -3.21 6.88
CA ALA A 28 -11.11 -2.50 7.96
C ALA A 28 -12.20 -1.53 7.45
N ARG A 29 -11.99 -0.97 6.26
CA ARG A 29 -12.95 -0.10 5.58
C ARG A 29 -14.07 -0.82 4.83
N GLY A 30 -14.06 -2.15 4.78
CA GLY A 30 -15.02 -2.94 4.00
C GLY A 30 -14.84 -2.83 2.48
N TRP A 31 -13.64 -2.44 2.02
CA TRP A 31 -13.28 -2.19 0.62
C TRP A 31 -12.62 -3.40 -0.06
N ASN A 32 -12.59 -4.56 0.60
CA ASN A 32 -11.93 -5.78 0.13
C ASN A 32 -12.54 -6.41 -1.14
N ARG A 33 -13.61 -5.83 -1.68
CA ARG A 33 -14.26 -6.25 -2.93
C ARG A 33 -14.18 -5.19 -4.03
N LEU A 34 -13.57 -4.04 -3.76
CA LEU A 34 -13.38 -3.01 -4.77
C LEU A 34 -12.35 -3.49 -5.81
N SER A 35 -12.53 -3.10 -7.06
CA SER A 35 -11.49 -3.24 -8.07
C SER A 35 -10.32 -2.31 -7.76
N ASN A 36 -9.15 -2.56 -8.35
CA ASN A 36 -7.95 -1.75 -8.08
C ASN A 36 -8.15 -0.25 -8.40
N GLY A 37 -8.86 0.06 -9.49
CA GLY A 37 -9.23 1.44 -9.83
C GLY A 37 -10.21 2.06 -8.82
N ALA A 38 -11.26 1.31 -8.43
CA ALA A 38 -12.25 1.80 -7.45
C ALA A 38 -11.65 1.95 -6.04
N LEU A 39 -10.69 1.09 -5.67
CA LEU A 39 -9.96 1.18 -4.42
C LEU A 39 -9.09 2.44 -4.37
N LEU A 40 -8.41 2.76 -5.47
CA LEU A 40 -7.65 4.00 -5.58
C LEU A 40 -8.57 5.23 -5.47
N GLU A 41 -9.68 5.24 -6.21
CA GLU A 41 -10.68 6.32 -6.15
C GLU A 41 -11.21 6.50 -4.71
N ALA A 42 -11.59 5.41 -4.04
CA ALA A 42 -12.05 5.45 -2.66
C ALA A 42 -10.97 5.96 -1.69
N ALA A 43 -9.71 5.58 -1.91
CA ALA A 43 -8.59 6.05 -1.10
C ALA A 43 -8.38 7.57 -1.25
N VAL A 44 -8.43 8.08 -2.48
CA VAL A 44 -8.33 9.54 -2.74
C VAL A 44 -9.49 10.30 -2.10
N GLN A 45 -10.73 9.82 -2.27
CA GLN A 45 -11.91 10.46 -1.65
C GLN A 45 -11.85 10.47 -0.11
N ALA A 46 -11.11 9.53 0.48
CA ALA A 46 -10.83 9.48 1.91
C ALA A 46 -9.58 10.28 2.34
N ASN A 47 -9.03 11.14 1.46
CA ASN A 47 -7.82 11.92 1.70
C ASN A 47 -6.58 11.07 2.06
N LEU A 48 -6.52 9.84 1.55
CA LEU A 48 -5.32 9.00 1.64
C LEU A 48 -4.37 9.37 0.50
N SER A 49 -3.07 9.23 0.73
CA SER A 49 -2.04 9.66 -0.22
C SER A 49 -1.30 8.51 -0.89
N THR A 50 -1.33 7.33 -0.27
CA THR A 50 -0.45 6.21 -0.63
C THR A 50 -1.16 4.88 -0.42
N LEU A 51 -1.05 3.96 -1.38
CA LEU A 51 -1.52 2.58 -1.27
C LEU A 51 -0.37 1.59 -1.33
N LEU A 52 -0.28 0.67 -0.37
CA LEU A 52 0.67 -0.44 -0.38
C LEU A 52 -0.02 -1.73 -0.84
N THR A 53 0.59 -2.44 -1.79
CA THR A 53 0.05 -3.69 -2.34
C THR A 53 1.14 -4.70 -2.67
N CYS A 54 0.84 -5.99 -2.57
CA CYS A 54 1.65 -7.07 -3.14
C CYS A 54 1.20 -7.49 -4.55
N ASP A 55 0.10 -6.94 -5.07
CA ASP A 55 -0.43 -7.29 -6.39
C ASP A 55 0.47 -6.74 -7.50
N LYS A 56 0.93 -7.66 -8.34
CA LYS A 56 1.84 -7.35 -9.46
C LYS A 56 1.14 -6.58 -10.57
N LEU A 57 -0.16 -6.77 -10.72
CA LEU A 57 -1.00 -6.20 -11.79
C LEU A 57 -1.78 -4.96 -11.33
N PHE A 58 -1.62 -4.55 -10.06
CA PHE A 58 -2.29 -3.37 -9.53
C PHE A 58 -1.97 -2.12 -10.36
N GLY A 59 -0.69 -1.91 -10.67
CA GLY A 59 -0.26 -0.76 -11.44
C GLY A 59 -0.88 -0.67 -12.83
N GLU A 60 -1.03 -1.81 -13.52
CA GLU A 60 -1.63 -1.87 -14.86
C GLU A 60 -3.14 -1.61 -14.81
N SER A 61 -3.82 -2.28 -13.87
CA SER A 61 -5.27 -2.17 -13.70
C SER A 61 -5.74 -0.84 -13.11
N ALA A 62 -4.87 -0.15 -12.35
CA ALA A 62 -5.15 1.15 -11.75
C ALA A 62 -4.53 2.33 -12.53
N ALA A 63 -3.79 2.09 -13.62
CA ALA A 63 -3.09 3.15 -14.37
C ALA A 63 -4.03 4.30 -14.80
N GLY A 64 -5.22 3.95 -15.30
CA GLY A 64 -6.22 4.94 -15.69
C GLY A 64 -6.75 5.77 -14.51
N ALA A 65 -6.85 5.18 -13.33
CA ALA A 65 -7.25 5.90 -12.12
C ALA A 65 -6.10 6.77 -11.60
N LEU A 66 -4.87 6.25 -11.54
CA LEU A 66 -3.69 7.02 -11.12
C LEU A 66 -3.45 8.26 -11.99
N ASN A 67 -3.68 8.19 -13.30
CA ASN A 67 -3.59 9.33 -14.20
C ASN A 67 -4.60 10.46 -13.86
N LYS A 68 -5.73 10.13 -13.23
CA LYS A 68 -6.72 11.12 -12.76
C LYS A 68 -6.33 11.75 -11.43
N TYR A 69 -5.46 11.10 -10.65
CA TYR A 69 -5.08 11.50 -9.29
C TYR A 69 -3.55 11.55 -9.15
N PRO A 70 -2.89 12.53 -9.79
CA PRO A 70 -1.43 12.65 -9.80
C PRO A 70 -0.82 12.95 -8.42
N GLU A 71 -1.63 13.30 -7.43
CA GLU A 71 -1.24 13.46 -6.03
C GLU A 71 -1.06 12.13 -5.28
N PHE A 72 -1.59 11.02 -5.83
CA PHE A 72 -1.61 9.72 -5.18
C PHE A 72 -0.41 8.86 -5.56
N CYS A 73 0.09 8.02 -4.65
CA CYS A 73 1.19 7.10 -4.88
C CYS A 73 0.78 5.64 -4.68
N ILE A 74 1.27 4.74 -5.54
CA ILE A 74 1.11 3.29 -5.37
C ILE A 74 2.48 2.70 -5.06
N VAL A 75 2.57 1.94 -3.98
CA VAL A 75 3.78 1.22 -3.57
C VAL A 75 3.55 -0.26 -3.72
N ARG A 76 4.22 -0.86 -4.71
CA ARG A 76 4.24 -2.31 -4.87
C ARG A 76 5.35 -2.89 -3.99
N VAL A 77 4.95 -3.60 -2.94
CA VAL A 77 5.86 -4.30 -2.03
C VAL A 77 6.32 -5.60 -2.68
N MET A 78 7.62 -5.76 -2.80
CA MET A 78 8.30 -6.84 -3.54
C MET A 78 8.83 -7.94 -2.61
N LEU A 79 8.45 -7.92 -1.33
CA LEU A 79 8.79 -8.96 -0.37
C LEU A 79 8.16 -10.30 -0.75
N ALA A 80 8.90 -11.38 -0.48
CA ALA A 80 8.39 -12.72 -0.66
C ALA A 80 7.14 -12.94 0.21
N GLN A 81 6.15 -13.63 -0.35
CA GLN A 81 5.00 -14.08 0.43
C GLN A 81 5.49 -15.03 1.52
N ALA A 82 5.10 -14.74 2.76
CA ALA A 82 5.48 -15.50 3.93
C ALA A 82 4.36 -15.41 4.97
N ARG A 83 4.45 -16.25 6.02
CA ARG A 83 3.57 -16.10 7.18
C ARG A 83 3.79 -14.73 7.82
N ALA A 84 2.74 -14.16 8.40
CA ALA A 84 2.73 -12.79 8.93
C ALA A 84 3.99 -12.44 9.73
N ARG A 85 4.39 -13.26 10.72
CA ARG A 85 5.60 -13.01 11.52
C ARG A 85 6.87 -12.84 10.68
N GLN A 86 7.11 -13.74 9.73
CA GLN A 86 8.28 -13.69 8.85
C GLN A 86 8.21 -12.50 7.90
N TYR A 87 7.02 -12.22 7.36
CA TYR A 87 6.80 -11.07 6.50
C TYR A 87 7.10 -9.75 7.23
N LEU A 88 6.61 -9.58 8.46
CA LEU A 88 6.87 -8.39 9.27
C LEU A 88 8.37 -8.21 9.58
N THR A 89 9.08 -9.30 9.86
CA THR A 89 10.54 -9.26 10.04
C THR A 89 11.24 -8.82 8.76
N ALA A 90 10.85 -9.36 7.61
CA ALA A 90 11.40 -8.99 6.31
C ALA A 90 11.12 -7.50 6.00
N PHE A 91 9.88 -7.07 6.20
CA PHE A 91 9.44 -5.67 6.02
C PHE A 91 10.25 -4.71 6.89
N ARG A 92 10.38 -4.99 8.19
CA ARG A 92 11.18 -4.15 9.09
C ARG A 92 12.65 -4.10 8.66
N SER A 93 13.20 -5.24 8.23
CA SER A 93 14.60 -5.33 7.79
C SER A 93 14.83 -4.53 6.50
N ALA A 94 13.88 -4.53 5.58
CA ALA A 94 13.97 -3.79 4.34
C ALA A 94 13.75 -2.28 4.57
N TRP A 95 12.78 -1.92 5.42
CA TRP A 95 12.56 -0.55 5.89
C TRP A 95 13.80 0.07 6.53
N ALA A 96 14.51 -0.66 7.37
CA ALA A 96 15.73 -0.16 7.99
C ALA A 96 16.84 0.18 6.97
N LYS A 97 16.84 -0.47 5.80
CA LYS A 97 17.81 -0.21 4.72
C LYS A 97 17.36 0.91 3.80
N THR A 98 16.09 0.92 3.45
CA THR A 98 15.51 1.86 2.49
C THR A 98 14.06 2.11 2.88
N PRO A 99 13.76 3.12 3.71
CA PRO A 99 12.39 3.48 4.03
C PRO A 99 11.57 3.80 2.77
N ILE A 100 10.26 3.55 2.81
CA ILE A 100 9.37 3.95 1.72
C ILE A 100 9.24 5.47 1.71
N THR A 101 9.64 6.09 0.61
CA THR A 101 9.35 7.50 0.31
C THR A 101 8.35 7.54 -0.86
N PRO A 102 7.05 7.77 -0.60
CA PRO A 102 6.05 7.84 -1.65
C PRO A 102 6.35 8.98 -2.63
N VAL A 103 6.12 8.73 -3.92
CA VAL A 103 6.25 9.73 -4.97
C VAL A 103 4.89 9.91 -5.65
N PRO A 104 4.25 11.09 -5.52
CA PRO A 104 2.97 11.37 -6.16
C PRO A 104 2.98 11.07 -7.67
N GLY A 105 1.88 10.47 -8.15
CA GLY A 105 1.68 10.14 -9.55
C GLY A 105 2.49 8.95 -10.04
N GLN A 106 3.20 8.25 -9.14
CA GLN A 106 4.06 7.13 -9.49
C GLN A 106 3.65 5.82 -8.83
N ILE A 107 3.95 4.74 -9.53
CA ILE A 107 4.00 3.38 -8.98
C ILE A 107 5.46 3.09 -8.65
N ILE A 108 5.80 3.05 -7.36
CA ILE A 108 7.13 2.68 -6.92
C ILE A 108 7.19 1.19 -6.56
N ARG A 109 8.32 0.56 -6.81
CA ARG A 109 8.60 -0.83 -6.41
C ARG A 109 9.52 -0.79 -5.20
N TRP A 110 9.12 -1.44 -4.12
CA TRP A 110 9.83 -1.36 -2.84
C TRP A 110 10.06 -2.75 -2.23
N PRO A 111 11.29 -3.13 -1.87
CA PRO A 111 11.58 -4.28 -1.04
C PRO A 111 11.38 -3.96 0.44
#